data_AF-A0AB34K2L2-F1
#
_entry.id   AF-A0AB34K2L2-F1
#
_cell.length_a   1.000
_cell.length_b   1.000
_cell.length_c   1.000
_cell.angle_alpha   90.00
_cell.angle_beta   90.00
_cell.angle_gamma   90.00
#
_symmetry.space_group_name_H-M   'P 1'
#
loop_
_entity.id
_entity.type
_entity.pdbx_description
1 polymer ?
#
loop_
_entity_poly.entity_id
_entity_poly.type
_entity_poly.pdbx_seq_one_letter_code
_entity_poly.pdbx_strand_id
1 'polypeptide(L)'
;MAACVVARLPSRGLRHAAHRPTPLLPTPLLPTPLHLPRPRHMSANPSMQGSLIPTTLEEMDSDAAAHPAALRAAGKQRLSLEERKKRRRALDAIGVPDFVPFLAQQGVAAASLCRDPTTTLQVNVGLYCNQACTHCHVESSPRRTEAMSLDTVERILGVLASSKHVQTVDITGGAPEMNAAFRPLVVGARRLGLEVIDRCNLTVLCEPGMEDLASFLADNGVRVVASMPCYSAENVNKQRGNKVFDRSIEGLRILNQAGYGMEGSDLKLDLVYNPAGAFLPPPQGALREKYASELLTHFGIRFNELFTMTNMPIKRFADLLYKQGKLAEYMQLLVDNFNPSTIDSLMCKSLVSVAYDGTLYDCDFNQALAMPLHAPGRASIFELNSLDDLTGERVASGNHCFGCTAGMGSS
;
A
#
# COMPACT_ATOMS: atom_id res chain seq x y z
N MET A 1 -18.51 -42.63 55.55
CA MET A 1 -19.52 -41.78 54.88
C MET A 1 -19.68 -42.35 53.48
N ALA A 2 -20.50 -43.40 53.34
CA ALA A 2 -21.92 -43.32 52.92
C ALA A 2 -22.07 -42.76 51.48
N ALA A 3 -22.77 -43.34 50.50
CA ALA A 3 -23.41 -44.63 50.17
C ALA A 3 -24.38 -44.33 49.00
N CYS A 4 -24.93 -45.38 48.36
CA CYS A 4 -25.91 -45.45 47.23
C CYS A 4 -25.26 -45.57 45.83
N VAL A 5 -25.23 -46.71 45.10
CA VAL A 5 -26.12 -47.90 44.91
C VAL A 5 -27.50 -47.46 44.35
N VAL A 6 -28.10 -47.97 43.25
CA VAL A 6 -28.27 -49.36 42.76
C VAL A 6 -28.76 -49.44 41.28
N ALA A 7 -28.46 -50.57 40.60
CA ALA A 7 -29.33 -51.40 39.70
C ALA A 7 -29.63 -50.93 38.24
N ARG A 8 -29.75 -51.77 37.18
CA ARG A 8 -29.67 -53.24 36.91
C ARG A 8 -29.65 -53.48 35.36
N LEU A 9 -28.81 -54.43 34.89
CA LEU A 9 -28.87 -55.47 33.80
C LEU A 9 -29.92 -55.43 32.64
N PRO A 10 -29.83 -56.19 31.49
CA PRO A 10 -28.85 -57.22 31.05
C PRO A 10 -28.38 -57.19 29.55
N SER A 11 -27.45 -58.10 29.26
CA SER A 11 -26.89 -58.63 28.00
C SER A 11 -27.76 -58.68 26.73
N ARG A 12 -27.13 -58.42 25.55
CA ARG A 12 -27.41 -59.13 24.27
C ARG A 12 -26.30 -58.94 23.21
N GLY A 13 -25.71 -60.07 22.81
CA GLY A 13 -25.39 -60.38 21.40
C GLY A 13 -24.20 -59.69 20.73
N LEU A 14 -23.03 -60.33 20.80
CA LEU A 14 -21.98 -60.21 19.78
C LEU A 14 -22.52 -60.74 18.44
N ARG A 15 -22.60 -59.87 17.43
CA ARG A 15 -22.62 -60.26 16.02
C ARG A 15 -21.46 -59.57 15.32
N HIS A 16 -20.59 -60.38 14.73
CA HIS A 16 -19.57 -59.95 13.78
C HIS A 16 -20.24 -59.22 12.61
N ALA A 17 -19.92 -57.94 12.44
CA ALA A 17 -20.19 -57.20 11.22
C ALA A 17 -18.86 -57.00 10.48
N ALA A 18 -18.83 -57.46 9.24
CA ALA A 18 -17.71 -57.42 8.33
C ALA A 18 -17.16 -56.00 8.13
N HIS A 19 -15.83 -55.89 8.06
CA HIS A 19 -15.11 -54.71 7.60
C HIS A 19 -15.65 -54.28 6.22
N ARG A 20 -16.35 -53.15 6.18
CA ARG A 20 -16.49 -52.35 4.95
C ARG A 20 -15.32 -51.35 4.92
N PRO A 21 -14.59 -51.23 3.81
CA PRO A 21 -13.60 -50.17 3.66
C PRO A 21 -14.30 -48.82 3.61
N THR A 22 -13.83 -47.88 4.42
CA THR A 22 -14.21 -46.46 4.43
C THR A 22 -13.93 -45.88 3.03
N PRO A 23 -14.85 -45.10 2.42
CA PRO A 23 -14.53 -44.40 1.19
C PRO A 23 -13.45 -43.35 1.49
N LEU A 24 -12.34 -43.43 0.76
CA LEU A 24 -11.30 -42.41 0.73
C LEU A 24 -11.96 -41.10 0.27
N LEU A 25 -11.84 -40.06 1.12
CA LEU A 25 -12.16 -38.69 0.74
C LEU A 25 -11.33 -38.30 -0.50
N PRO A 26 -11.90 -37.65 -1.50
CA PRO A 26 -11.15 -37.24 -2.67
C PRO A 26 -10.09 -36.21 -2.27
N THR A 27 -8.84 -36.51 -2.64
CA THR A 27 -7.70 -35.59 -2.59
C THR A 27 -8.08 -34.30 -3.34
N PRO A 28 -7.83 -33.10 -2.80
CA PRO A 28 -8.08 -31.87 -3.53
C PRO A 28 -7.20 -31.86 -4.78
N LEU A 29 -7.84 -31.84 -5.95
CA LEU A 29 -7.18 -31.68 -7.24
C LEU A 29 -6.46 -30.33 -7.23
N LEU A 30 -5.14 -30.35 -7.43
CA LEU A 30 -4.37 -29.16 -7.74
C LEU A 30 -5.02 -28.45 -8.95
N PRO A 31 -5.24 -27.13 -8.90
CA PRO A 31 -5.85 -26.43 -10.02
C PRO A 31 -4.95 -26.50 -11.26
N THR A 32 -5.57 -26.78 -12.39
CA THR A 32 -4.97 -26.83 -13.73
C THR A 32 -4.20 -25.53 -14.01
N PRO A 33 -2.99 -25.58 -14.61
CA PRO A 33 -2.24 -24.38 -14.95
C PRO A 33 -3.08 -23.44 -15.84
N LEU A 34 -3.18 -22.18 -15.42
CA LEU A 34 -3.89 -21.12 -16.12
C LEU A 34 -3.25 -20.87 -17.49
N HIS A 35 -3.98 -21.15 -18.56
CA HIS A 35 -3.68 -20.57 -19.87
C HIS A 35 -4.15 -19.11 -19.88
N LEU A 36 -3.33 -18.22 -19.32
CA LEU A 36 -3.52 -16.78 -19.45
C LEU A 36 -3.25 -16.37 -20.90
N PRO A 37 -4.12 -15.57 -21.53
CA PRO A 37 -3.83 -15.02 -22.85
C PRO A 37 -2.52 -14.23 -22.78
N ARG A 38 -1.61 -14.49 -23.72
CA ARG A 38 -0.31 -13.79 -23.79
C ARG A 38 -0.55 -12.27 -23.80
N PRO A 39 0.15 -11.49 -22.97
CA PRO A 39 0.01 -10.04 -23.00
C PRO A 39 0.39 -9.54 -24.39
N ARG A 40 -0.51 -8.81 -25.03
CA ARG A 40 -0.13 -7.99 -26.19
C ARG A 40 0.95 -7.05 -25.70
N HIS A 41 2.14 -7.11 -26.30
CA HIS A 41 3.18 -6.10 -26.08
C HIS A 41 2.53 -4.72 -26.23
N MET A 42 2.48 -3.95 -25.16
CA MET A 42 2.20 -2.51 -25.24
C MET A 42 3.43 -1.85 -25.88
N SER A 43 3.55 -1.95 -27.20
CA SER A 43 4.38 -1.04 -27.97
C SER A 43 3.78 0.36 -27.83
N ALA A 44 4.63 1.36 -27.59
CA ALA A 44 4.27 2.77 -27.45
C ALA A 44 3.14 3.19 -28.41
N ASN A 45 2.00 3.57 -27.85
CA ASN A 45 0.78 3.83 -28.62
C ASN A 45 0.78 5.28 -29.15
N PRO A 46 0.54 5.55 -30.45
CA PRO A 46 0.82 6.86 -31.07
C PRO A 46 -0.20 7.98 -30.82
N SER A 47 -1.10 7.89 -29.85
CA SER A 47 -1.93 9.05 -29.47
C SER A 47 -1.95 9.24 -27.95
N MET A 48 -0.92 9.90 -27.43
CA MET A 48 -0.92 10.48 -26.07
C MET A 48 -1.95 11.62 -25.90
N GLN A 49 -2.83 11.82 -26.89
CA GLN A 49 -3.89 12.82 -26.85
C GLN A 49 -4.88 12.45 -25.74
N GLY A 50 -5.02 13.33 -24.75
CA GLY A 50 -5.81 13.04 -23.57
C GLY A 50 -5.08 12.26 -22.47
N SER A 51 -3.77 12.06 -22.55
CA SER A 51 -2.97 11.56 -21.43
C SER A 51 -2.43 12.71 -20.57
N LEU A 52 -2.27 12.50 -19.25
CA LEU A 52 -1.60 13.46 -18.37
C LEU A 52 -0.07 13.39 -18.50
N ILE A 53 0.46 12.26 -18.99
CA ILE A 53 1.89 11.97 -19.05
C ILE A 53 2.71 13.04 -19.77
N PRO A 54 2.32 13.56 -20.95
CA PRO A 54 3.13 14.58 -21.64
C PRO A 54 3.26 15.85 -20.80
N THR A 55 2.17 16.31 -20.19
CA THR A 55 2.17 17.47 -19.29
C THR A 55 3.05 17.22 -18.07
N THR A 56 2.93 16.04 -17.44
CA THR A 56 3.80 15.68 -16.31
C THR A 56 5.28 15.64 -16.70
N LEU A 57 5.62 15.13 -17.89
CA LEU A 57 7.00 15.10 -18.38
C LEU A 57 7.56 16.51 -18.63
N GLU A 58 6.76 17.41 -19.23
CA GLU A 58 7.13 18.80 -19.45
C GLU A 58 7.38 19.55 -18.13
N GLU A 59 6.54 19.33 -17.11
CA GLU A 59 6.72 19.89 -15.76
C GLU A 59 8.02 19.39 -15.13
N MET A 60 8.25 18.07 -15.18
CA MET A 60 9.48 17.47 -14.66
C MET A 60 10.74 18.01 -15.36
N ASP A 61 10.67 18.27 -16.67
CA ASP A 61 11.78 18.86 -17.42
C ASP A 61 12.01 20.33 -17.09
N SER A 62 10.93 21.08 -16.86
CA SER A 62 11.01 22.49 -16.45
C SER A 62 11.66 22.63 -15.07
N ASP A 63 11.26 21.79 -14.11
CA ASP A 63 11.87 21.73 -12.77
C ASP A 63 13.34 21.29 -12.83
N ALA A 64 13.68 20.34 -13.69
CA ALA A 64 15.05 19.89 -13.91
C ALA A 64 15.91 20.96 -14.65
N ALA A 65 15.29 21.80 -15.48
CA ALA A 65 15.95 22.89 -16.18
C ALA A 65 16.32 24.03 -15.23
N ALA A 66 15.45 24.33 -14.25
CA ALA A 66 15.67 25.31 -13.19
C ALA A 66 16.81 24.93 -12.20
N HIS A 67 17.36 23.72 -12.30
CA HIS A 67 18.42 23.22 -11.42
C HIS A 67 19.68 22.78 -12.22
N PRO A 68 20.89 23.32 -11.93
CA PRO A 68 22.10 23.06 -12.72
C PRO A 68 22.54 21.58 -12.75
N ALA A 69 23.36 21.26 -13.76
CA ALA A 69 23.76 19.93 -14.26
C ALA A 69 24.13 18.82 -13.25
N ALA A 70 24.46 19.13 -11.99
CA ALA A 70 24.78 18.14 -10.96
C ALA A 70 23.61 17.20 -10.61
N LEU A 71 22.36 17.69 -10.65
CA LEU A 71 21.15 16.88 -10.41
C LEU A 71 20.76 16.02 -11.61
N ARG A 72 21.06 16.47 -12.84
CA ARG A 72 20.76 15.73 -14.09
C ARG A 72 21.59 14.46 -14.22
N ALA A 73 22.79 14.44 -13.64
CA ALA A 73 23.63 13.24 -13.57
C ALA A 73 23.11 12.21 -12.54
N ALA A 74 22.53 12.66 -11.43
CA ALA A 74 22.02 11.80 -10.36
C ALA A 74 20.67 11.12 -10.69
N GLY A 75 19.81 11.75 -11.49
CA GLY A 75 18.46 11.25 -11.78
C GLY A 75 18.36 10.09 -12.78
N LYS A 76 19.46 9.71 -13.45
CA LYS A 76 19.46 8.67 -14.50
C LYS A 76 20.14 7.35 -14.11
N GLN A 77 20.87 7.30 -12.99
CA GLN A 77 21.53 6.07 -12.54
C GLN A 77 20.72 5.41 -11.43
N ARG A 78 20.62 4.06 -11.47
CA ARG A 78 20.20 3.26 -10.32
C ARG A 78 20.91 3.82 -9.08
N LEU A 79 20.14 4.34 -8.11
CA LEU A 79 20.69 4.82 -6.85
C LEU A 79 21.61 3.73 -6.29
N SER A 80 22.90 4.06 -6.18
CA SER A 80 23.89 3.14 -5.63
C SER A 80 23.47 2.70 -4.23
N LEU A 81 23.89 1.52 -3.78
CA LEU A 81 23.68 1.09 -2.39
C LEU A 81 24.17 2.15 -1.38
N GLU A 82 25.19 2.91 -1.74
CA GLU A 82 25.73 4.01 -0.95
C GLU A 82 24.83 5.25 -0.94
N GLU A 83 24.20 5.62 -2.07
CA GLU A 83 23.19 6.70 -2.10
C GLU A 83 21.98 6.36 -1.23
N ARG A 84 21.58 5.08 -1.22
CA ARG A 84 20.45 4.57 -0.40
C ARG A 84 20.78 4.63 1.09
N LYS A 85 21.98 4.17 1.48
CA LYS A 85 22.48 4.31 2.86
C LYS A 85 22.61 5.78 3.25
N LYS A 86 23.04 6.65 2.33
CA LYS A 86 23.18 8.09 2.56
C LYS A 86 21.84 8.76 2.83
N ARG A 87 20.78 8.43 2.07
CA ARG A 87 19.42 8.95 2.32
C ARG A 87 18.85 8.50 3.66
N ARG A 88 19.13 7.27 4.11
CA ARG A 88 18.77 6.80 5.46
C ARG A 88 19.56 7.55 6.55
N ARG A 89 20.88 7.58 6.41
CA ARG A 89 21.80 8.31 7.32
C ARG A 89 21.50 9.80 7.39
N ALA A 90 20.89 10.37 6.34
CA ALA A 90 20.53 11.78 6.30
C ALA A 90 19.49 12.14 7.37
N LEU A 91 18.62 11.21 7.80
CA LEU A 91 17.73 11.43 8.94
C LEU A 91 18.46 11.27 10.28
N ASP A 92 19.36 10.29 10.37
CA ASP A 92 20.13 9.98 11.58
C ASP A 92 21.12 11.10 11.94
N ALA A 93 21.55 11.91 10.96
CA ALA A 93 22.50 13.01 11.14
C ALA A 93 21.87 14.35 11.56
N ILE A 94 20.56 14.39 11.84
CA ILE A 94 19.78 15.63 12.03
C ILE A 94 19.80 16.15 13.48
N GLY A 95 20.34 15.35 14.41
CA GLY A 95 20.40 15.72 15.83
C GLY A 95 19.09 15.47 16.59
N VAL A 96 18.16 14.70 16.01
CA VAL A 96 17.01 14.13 16.72
C VAL A 96 17.37 12.78 17.36
N PRO A 97 16.67 12.33 18.41
CA PRO A 97 16.89 11.02 19.00
C PRO A 97 16.66 9.88 17.99
N ASP A 98 17.43 8.80 18.10
CA ASP A 98 17.16 7.58 17.34
C ASP A 98 15.85 6.93 17.82
N PHE A 99 15.01 6.52 16.87
CA PHE A 99 13.66 6.03 17.13
C PHE A 99 13.61 4.88 18.14
N VAL A 100 14.42 3.82 17.96
CA VAL A 100 14.38 2.64 18.84
C VAL A 100 14.84 2.96 20.27
N PRO A 101 16.01 3.62 20.49
CA PRO A 101 16.37 4.12 21.82
C PRO A 101 15.33 5.05 22.43
N PHE A 102 14.73 5.93 21.64
CA PHE A 102 13.68 6.85 22.10
C PHE A 102 12.44 6.09 22.60
N LEU A 103 11.96 5.09 21.87
CA LEU A 103 10.85 4.25 22.33
C LEU A 103 11.13 3.59 23.69
N ALA A 104 12.34 3.07 23.88
CA ALA A 104 12.75 2.49 25.16
C ALA A 104 12.74 3.52 26.31
N GLN A 105 13.15 4.77 26.04
CA GLN A 105 13.07 5.86 27.01
C GLN A 105 11.63 6.26 27.34
N GLN A 106 10.70 6.13 26.38
CA GLN A 106 9.26 6.34 26.57
C GLN A 106 8.55 5.15 27.23
N GLY A 107 9.29 4.10 27.63
CA GLY A 107 8.72 2.91 28.29
C GLY A 107 8.02 1.94 27.33
N VAL A 108 8.19 2.08 26.02
CA VAL A 108 7.66 1.15 25.03
C VAL A 108 8.56 -0.09 24.98
N ALA A 109 7.99 -1.26 25.21
CA ALA A 109 8.73 -2.52 25.22
C ALA A 109 9.22 -2.86 23.80
N ALA A 110 10.44 -3.41 23.69
CA ALA A 110 10.98 -3.85 22.39
C ALA A 110 10.09 -4.91 21.71
N ALA A 111 9.33 -5.69 22.49
CA ALA A 111 8.36 -6.66 21.98
C ALA A 111 7.16 -6.02 21.27
N SER A 112 6.87 -4.74 21.52
CA SER A 112 5.78 -4.01 20.86
C SER A 112 6.02 -3.79 19.36
N LEU A 113 7.26 -3.98 18.88
CA LEU A 113 7.65 -3.91 17.47
C LEU A 113 8.03 -5.29 16.89
N CYS A 114 7.33 -6.33 17.33
CA CYS A 114 7.36 -7.64 16.68
C CYS A 114 6.16 -7.81 15.76
N ARG A 115 6.33 -8.65 14.74
CA ARG A 115 5.30 -8.96 13.76
C ARG A 115 4.19 -9.81 14.37
N ASP A 116 2.97 -9.32 14.26
CA ASP A 116 1.75 -10.10 14.44
C ASP A 116 1.54 -11.01 13.21
N PRO A 117 0.61 -11.98 13.25
CA PRO A 117 0.25 -12.74 12.06
C PRO A 117 -0.09 -11.80 10.90
N THR A 118 0.48 -12.06 9.72
CA THR A 118 0.28 -11.20 8.55
C THR A 118 -1.19 -11.27 8.10
N THR A 119 -1.92 -10.17 8.22
CA THR A 119 -3.31 -10.05 7.76
C THR A 119 -3.41 -9.35 6.40
N THR A 120 -2.42 -8.53 6.05
CA THR A 120 -2.39 -7.77 4.80
C THR A 120 -1.09 -8.01 4.03
N LEU A 121 -1.19 -8.44 2.78
CA LEU A 121 -0.07 -8.39 1.85
C LEU A 121 -0.22 -7.16 0.96
N GLN A 122 0.64 -6.18 1.16
CA GLN A 122 0.74 -5.03 0.26
C GLN A 122 1.68 -5.37 -0.92
N VAL A 123 1.23 -5.11 -2.14
CA VAL A 123 1.95 -5.45 -3.36
C VAL A 123 2.23 -4.19 -4.16
N ASN A 124 3.50 -3.79 -4.24
CA ASN A 124 3.94 -2.72 -5.12
C ASN A 124 4.28 -3.30 -6.50
N VAL A 125 3.36 -3.14 -7.46
CA VAL A 125 3.50 -3.75 -8.80
C VAL A 125 4.51 -3.03 -9.70
N GLY A 126 5.02 -1.87 -9.30
CA GLY A 126 5.94 -1.09 -10.10
C GLY A 126 5.88 0.40 -9.80
N LEU A 127 6.74 1.17 -10.47
CA LEU A 127 6.97 2.59 -10.14
C LEU A 127 6.54 3.54 -11.27
N TYR A 128 6.08 2.99 -12.40
CA TYR A 128 5.49 3.77 -13.48
C TYR A 128 4.17 4.41 -13.04
N CYS A 129 4.03 5.70 -13.30
CA CYS A 129 2.84 6.49 -12.95
C CYS A 129 2.61 7.56 -14.02
N ASN A 130 1.36 7.95 -14.25
CA ASN A 130 1.03 9.09 -15.09
C ASN A 130 1.22 10.45 -14.39
N GLN A 131 1.56 10.47 -13.09
CA GLN A 131 1.85 11.66 -12.28
C GLN A 131 3.28 11.64 -11.71
N ALA A 132 3.77 12.79 -11.24
CA ALA A 132 5.04 12.90 -10.52
C ALA A 132 4.93 13.80 -9.27
N CYS A 133 4.06 13.43 -8.32
CA CYS A 133 3.77 14.23 -7.13
C CYS A 133 5.02 14.61 -6.32
N THR A 134 5.02 15.81 -5.73
CA THR A 134 6.15 16.36 -4.97
C THR A 134 6.34 15.70 -3.60
N HIS A 135 5.30 15.06 -3.05
CA HIS A 135 5.34 14.33 -1.78
C HIS A 135 5.43 12.80 -1.94
N CYS A 136 5.59 12.29 -3.17
CA CYS A 136 5.55 10.85 -3.42
C CYS A 136 6.73 10.13 -2.74
N HIS A 137 6.44 9.33 -1.70
CA HIS A 137 7.43 8.51 -1.00
C HIS A 137 7.93 7.32 -1.83
N VAL A 138 7.21 6.94 -2.89
CA VAL A 138 7.60 5.85 -3.80
C VAL A 138 8.51 6.36 -4.95
N GLU A 139 8.56 7.68 -5.17
CA GLU A 139 9.23 8.34 -6.30
C GLU A 139 8.70 7.92 -7.69
N SER A 140 7.43 7.55 -7.77
CA SER A 140 6.80 7.13 -9.02
C SER A 140 6.70 8.28 -10.03
N SER A 141 6.84 7.97 -11.33
CA SER A 141 6.74 8.94 -12.42
C SER A 141 6.61 8.26 -13.80
N PRO A 142 6.29 9.00 -14.88
CA PRO A 142 6.25 8.43 -16.21
C PRO A 142 7.62 7.97 -16.75
N ARG A 143 8.72 8.29 -16.04
CA ARG A 143 10.09 7.89 -16.41
C ARG A 143 10.53 6.57 -15.79
N ARG A 144 9.75 6.00 -14.89
CA ARG A 144 10.08 4.76 -14.19
C ARG A 144 9.83 3.56 -15.09
N THR A 145 10.60 2.50 -14.91
CA THR A 145 10.52 1.29 -15.73
C THR A 145 10.36 0.03 -14.89
N GLU A 146 10.43 0.17 -13.57
CA GLU A 146 10.22 -0.91 -12.62
C GLU A 146 8.79 -1.44 -12.74
N ALA A 147 8.67 -2.73 -13.05
CA ALA A 147 7.40 -3.41 -13.28
C ALA A 147 7.49 -4.86 -12.83
N MET A 148 6.43 -5.33 -12.18
CA MET A 148 6.29 -6.69 -11.71
C MET A 148 6.06 -7.66 -12.88
N SER A 149 6.72 -8.81 -12.82
CA SER A 149 6.55 -9.89 -13.81
C SER A 149 5.32 -10.75 -13.47
N LEU A 150 4.77 -11.45 -14.48
CA LEU A 150 3.70 -12.42 -14.24
C LEU A 150 4.18 -13.61 -13.39
N ASP A 151 5.44 -14.01 -13.51
CA ASP A 151 6.03 -15.06 -12.66
C ASP A 151 6.00 -14.65 -11.17
N THR A 152 6.26 -13.37 -10.89
CA THR A 152 6.14 -12.81 -9.52
C THR A 152 4.68 -12.84 -9.05
N VAL A 153 3.71 -12.52 -9.93
CA VAL A 153 2.27 -12.60 -9.60
C VAL A 153 1.88 -14.04 -9.27
N GLU A 154 2.26 -15.00 -10.10
CA GLU A 154 1.99 -16.42 -9.85
C GLU A 154 2.59 -16.87 -8.51
N ARG A 155 3.82 -16.41 -8.22
CA ARG A 155 4.45 -16.71 -6.93
C ARG A 155 3.69 -16.12 -5.75
N ILE A 156 3.28 -14.86 -5.85
CA ILE A 156 2.48 -14.17 -4.82
C ILE A 156 1.18 -14.93 -4.56
N LEU A 157 0.44 -15.29 -5.62
CA LEU A 157 -0.81 -16.03 -5.51
C LEU A 157 -0.61 -17.41 -4.86
N GLY A 158 0.51 -18.09 -5.16
CA GLY A 158 0.89 -19.35 -4.50
C GLY A 158 1.17 -19.21 -3.00
N VAL A 159 1.86 -18.14 -2.59
CA VAL A 159 2.08 -17.83 -1.16
C VAL A 159 0.76 -17.50 -0.47
N LEU A 160 -0.07 -16.67 -1.10
CA LEU A 160 -1.38 -16.28 -0.55
C LEU A 160 -2.28 -17.48 -0.32
N ALA A 161 -2.34 -18.42 -1.27
CA ALA A 161 -3.10 -19.66 -1.12
C ALA A 161 -2.64 -20.53 0.06
N SER A 162 -1.39 -20.36 0.51
CA SER A 162 -0.79 -21.10 1.62
C SER A 162 -0.76 -20.32 2.95
N SER A 163 -1.22 -19.05 2.95
CA SER A 163 -1.18 -18.15 4.09
C SER A 163 -2.53 -18.08 4.78
N LYS A 164 -2.63 -18.51 6.04
CA LYS A 164 -3.93 -18.70 6.72
C LYS A 164 -4.54 -17.41 7.24
N HIS A 165 -3.68 -16.46 7.61
CA HIS A 165 -4.11 -15.24 8.30
C HIS A 165 -4.36 -14.06 7.36
N VAL A 166 -3.89 -14.14 6.11
CA VAL A 166 -4.06 -13.05 5.14
C VAL A 166 -5.51 -12.93 4.72
N GLN A 167 -6.04 -11.73 4.81
CA GLN A 167 -7.41 -11.37 4.47
C GLN A 167 -7.46 -10.37 3.33
N THR A 168 -6.42 -9.54 3.20
CA THR A 168 -6.40 -8.39 2.28
C THR A 168 -5.13 -8.37 1.44
N VAL A 169 -5.31 -8.12 0.14
CA VAL A 169 -4.23 -7.77 -0.78
C VAL A 169 -4.34 -6.28 -1.12
N ASP A 170 -3.37 -5.49 -0.66
CA ASP A 170 -3.32 -4.04 -0.86
C ASP A 170 -2.39 -3.68 -2.03
N ILE A 171 -2.94 -3.39 -3.20
CA ILE A 171 -2.17 -3.17 -4.42
C ILE A 171 -1.81 -1.69 -4.55
N THR A 172 -0.51 -1.42 -4.69
CA THR A 172 0.07 -0.08 -4.79
C THR A 172 1.13 -0.02 -5.89
N GLY A 173 1.72 1.15 -6.12
CA GLY A 173 2.80 1.32 -7.09
C GLY A 173 2.99 2.78 -7.49
N GLY A 174 2.97 3.04 -8.80
CA GLY A 174 2.91 4.38 -9.33
C GLY A 174 1.49 4.77 -9.68
N ALA A 175 1.00 4.28 -10.82
CA ALA A 175 -0.41 3.95 -10.97
C ALA A 175 -0.45 2.44 -11.16
N PRO A 176 -0.80 1.65 -10.12
CA PRO A 176 -0.78 0.19 -10.21
C PRO A 176 -1.58 -0.34 -11.41
N GLU A 177 -2.68 0.32 -11.74
CA GLU A 177 -3.64 -0.03 -12.78
C GLU A 177 -3.03 -0.02 -14.20
N MET A 178 -1.94 0.74 -14.39
CA MET A 178 -1.18 0.79 -15.65
C MET A 178 -0.19 -0.38 -15.80
N ASN A 179 -0.04 -1.22 -14.78
CA ASN A 179 0.88 -2.35 -14.80
C ASN A 179 0.19 -3.64 -15.29
N ALA A 180 0.86 -4.40 -16.14
CA ALA A 180 0.35 -5.68 -16.65
C ALA A 180 0.07 -6.72 -15.55
N ALA A 181 0.73 -6.62 -14.39
CA ALA A 181 0.50 -7.48 -13.23
C ALA A 181 -0.80 -7.17 -12.48
N PHE A 182 -1.36 -5.97 -12.61
CA PHE A 182 -2.49 -5.49 -11.80
C PHE A 182 -3.72 -6.38 -11.92
N ARG A 183 -4.25 -6.51 -13.14
CA ARG A 183 -5.50 -7.25 -13.37
C ARG A 183 -5.37 -8.74 -13.03
N PRO A 184 -4.29 -9.46 -13.42
CA PRO A 184 -4.07 -10.84 -12.97
C PRO A 184 -4.01 -10.98 -11.45
N LEU A 185 -3.36 -10.06 -10.76
CA LEU A 185 -3.26 -10.08 -9.30
C LEU A 185 -4.62 -9.85 -8.63
N VAL A 186 -5.40 -8.86 -9.09
CA VAL A 186 -6.78 -8.62 -8.63
C VAL A 186 -7.63 -9.88 -8.78
N VAL A 187 -7.71 -10.42 -10.00
CA VAL A 187 -8.53 -11.60 -10.29
C VAL A 187 -8.07 -12.82 -9.48
N GLY A 188 -6.77 -13.03 -9.37
CA GLY A 188 -6.20 -14.13 -8.59
C GLY A 188 -6.52 -14.03 -7.10
N ALA A 189 -6.32 -12.86 -6.49
CA ALA A 189 -6.62 -12.63 -5.08
C ALA A 189 -8.11 -12.76 -4.77
N ARG A 190 -9.00 -12.25 -5.63
CA ARG A 190 -10.45 -12.40 -5.47
C ARG A 190 -10.92 -13.85 -5.59
N ARG A 191 -10.29 -14.65 -6.47
CA ARG A 191 -10.57 -16.11 -6.54
C ARG A 191 -10.18 -16.87 -5.28
N LEU A 192 -9.19 -16.36 -4.53
CA LEU A 192 -8.83 -16.89 -3.22
C LEU A 192 -9.77 -16.40 -2.10
N GLY A 193 -10.77 -15.57 -2.42
CA GLY A 193 -11.72 -15.02 -1.45
C GLY A 193 -11.18 -13.85 -0.64
N LEU A 194 -10.03 -13.27 -1.02
CA LEU A 194 -9.39 -12.17 -0.31
C LEU A 194 -10.00 -10.82 -0.68
N GLU A 195 -10.06 -9.88 0.27
CA GLU A 195 -10.32 -8.47 -0.04
C GLU A 195 -9.16 -7.94 -0.90
N VAL A 196 -9.48 -7.08 -1.87
CA VAL A 196 -8.48 -6.40 -2.68
C VAL A 196 -8.69 -4.90 -2.54
N ILE A 197 -7.61 -4.19 -2.20
CA ILE A 197 -7.55 -2.73 -2.17
C ILE A 197 -6.72 -2.27 -3.38
N ASP A 198 -7.21 -1.24 -4.06
CA ASP A 198 -6.49 -0.50 -5.09
C ASP A 198 -6.14 0.90 -4.60
N ARG A 199 -4.83 1.18 -4.47
CA ARG A 199 -4.32 2.52 -4.13
C ARG A 199 -4.24 3.40 -5.37
N CYS A 200 -5.37 4.02 -5.67
CA CYS A 200 -5.59 4.77 -6.89
C CYS A 200 -5.13 6.24 -6.78
N ASN A 201 -4.58 6.78 -7.87
CA ASN A 201 -4.23 8.20 -7.99
C ASN A 201 -5.34 9.09 -8.59
N LEU A 202 -6.51 8.49 -8.85
CA LEU A 202 -7.71 9.04 -9.52
C LEU A 202 -7.54 9.39 -10.99
N THR A 203 -6.46 10.08 -11.37
CA THR A 203 -6.31 10.57 -12.75
C THR A 203 -6.08 9.47 -13.78
N VAL A 204 -5.63 8.29 -13.33
CA VAL A 204 -5.46 7.11 -14.16
C VAL A 204 -6.78 6.65 -14.81
N LEU A 205 -7.93 6.91 -14.16
CA LEU A 205 -9.26 6.65 -14.72
C LEU A 205 -9.57 7.49 -15.96
N CYS A 206 -8.79 8.55 -16.19
CA CYS A 206 -8.91 9.43 -17.35
C CYS A 206 -7.79 9.18 -18.39
N GLU A 207 -6.96 8.15 -18.22
CA GLU A 207 -5.90 7.83 -19.18
C GLU A 207 -6.45 7.01 -20.36
N PRO A 208 -5.97 7.25 -21.60
CA PRO A 208 -6.34 6.42 -22.74
C PRO A 208 -6.00 4.94 -22.50
N GLY A 209 -6.95 4.06 -22.77
CA GLY A 209 -6.83 2.63 -22.50
C GLY A 209 -7.25 2.19 -21.09
N MET A 210 -7.76 3.11 -20.26
CA MET A 210 -8.34 2.82 -18.93
C MET A 210 -9.86 3.03 -18.88
N GLU A 211 -10.53 3.09 -20.03
CA GLU A 211 -11.96 3.37 -20.12
C GLU A 211 -12.82 2.32 -19.40
N ASP A 212 -12.35 1.07 -19.34
CA ASP A 212 -13.01 -0.06 -18.66
C ASP A 212 -12.58 -0.23 -17.20
N LEU A 213 -11.66 0.59 -16.68
CA LEU A 213 -11.03 0.37 -15.38
C LEU A 213 -12.06 0.39 -14.24
N ALA A 214 -12.95 1.38 -14.21
CA ALA A 214 -13.95 1.48 -13.15
C ALA A 214 -14.92 0.28 -13.15
N SER A 215 -15.36 -0.18 -14.32
CA SER A 215 -16.17 -1.39 -14.45
C SER A 215 -15.40 -2.63 -14.01
N PHE A 216 -14.12 -2.76 -14.39
CA PHE A 216 -13.29 -3.88 -13.98
C PHE A 216 -13.12 -3.95 -12.45
N LEU A 217 -12.88 -2.81 -11.80
CA LEU A 217 -12.77 -2.73 -10.34
C LEU A 217 -14.09 -3.13 -9.67
N ALA A 218 -15.22 -2.62 -10.17
CA ALA A 218 -16.55 -2.93 -9.68
C ALA A 218 -16.91 -4.41 -9.83
N ASP A 219 -16.68 -4.99 -11.01
CA ASP A 219 -16.96 -6.40 -11.34
C ASP A 219 -16.16 -7.37 -10.44
N ASN A 220 -15.00 -6.94 -9.95
CA ASN A 220 -14.17 -7.70 -9.04
C ASN A 220 -14.38 -7.34 -7.56
N GLY A 221 -15.26 -6.37 -7.25
CA GLY A 221 -15.52 -5.90 -5.89
C GLY A 221 -14.27 -5.34 -5.21
N VAL A 222 -13.41 -4.65 -5.95
CA VAL A 222 -12.19 -4.03 -5.43
C VAL A 222 -12.56 -2.79 -4.61
N ARG A 223 -11.99 -2.64 -3.42
CA ARG A 223 -12.08 -1.40 -2.63
C ARG A 223 -11.09 -0.38 -3.17
N VAL A 224 -11.54 0.83 -3.45
CA VAL A 224 -10.68 1.91 -3.96
C VAL A 224 -10.28 2.82 -2.81
N VAL A 225 -8.98 2.97 -2.58
CA VAL A 225 -8.41 3.92 -1.62
C VAL A 225 -7.64 4.98 -2.41
N ALA A 226 -8.31 6.10 -2.66
CA ALA A 226 -7.86 7.12 -3.59
C ALA A 226 -7.11 8.27 -2.90
N SER A 227 -5.97 8.67 -3.45
CA SER A 227 -5.20 9.79 -2.90
C SER A 227 -5.77 11.14 -3.32
N MET A 228 -6.38 11.89 -2.39
CA MET A 228 -6.99 13.21 -2.62
C MET A 228 -6.57 14.19 -1.52
N PRO A 229 -5.43 14.90 -1.68
CA PRO A 229 -4.81 15.69 -0.60
C PRO A 229 -5.57 16.97 -0.24
N CYS A 230 -6.52 17.40 -1.06
CA CYS A 230 -7.38 18.54 -0.77
C CYS A 230 -8.62 18.48 -1.66
N TYR A 231 -9.71 19.12 -1.24
CA TYR A 231 -10.89 19.36 -2.07
C TYR A 231 -10.79 20.68 -2.88
N SER A 232 -9.65 21.39 -2.84
CA SER A 232 -9.40 22.61 -3.62
C SER A 232 -8.34 22.43 -4.72
N ALA A 233 -8.59 23.07 -5.87
CA ALA A 233 -7.73 22.98 -7.05
C ALA A 233 -6.31 23.49 -6.81
N GLU A 234 -6.17 24.63 -6.12
CA GLU A 234 -4.86 25.23 -5.81
C GLU A 234 -3.96 24.25 -5.05
N ASN A 235 -4.49 23.64 -3.98
CA ASN A 235 -3.72 22.74 -3.14
C ASN A 235 -3.37 21.42 -3.84
N VAL A 236 -4.32 20.84 -4.57
CA VAL A 236 -4.08 19.59 -5.30
C VAL A 236 -3.07 19.80 -6.42
N ASN A 237 -3.25 20.85 -7.24
CA ASN A 237 -2.35 21.10 -8.38
C ASN A 237 -0.93 21.43 -7.92
N LYS A 238 -0.78 22.19 -6.83
CA LYS A 238 0.53 22.49 -6.23
C LYS A 238 1.28 21.23 -5.76
N GLN A 239 0.57 20.24 -5.23
CA GLN A 239 1.19 19.02 -4.70
C GLN A 239 1.41 17.92 -5.75
N ARG A 240 0.52 17.84 -6.74
CA ARG A 240 0.44 16.68 -7.63
C ARG A 240 0.75 16.97 -9.10
N GLY A 241 0.78 18.24 -9.50
CA GLY A 241 1.00 18.68 -10.89
C GLY A 241 -0.23 19.39 -11.47
N ASN A 242 -0.06 20.12 -12.57
CA ASN A 242 -1.17 20.88 -13.15
C ASN A 242 -2.26 19.95 -13.69
N LYS A 243 -3.51 20.44 -13.66
CA LYS A 243 -4.72 19.72 -14.13
C LYS A 243 -5.05 18.44 -13.37
N VAL A 244 -4.30 18.09 -12.31
CA VAL A 244 -4.58 16.89 -11.51
C VAL A 244 -5.91 17.02 -10.78
N PHE A 245 -6.26 18.20 -10.27
CA PHE A 245 -7.53 18.40 -9.58
C PHE A 245 -8.73 18.06 -10.46
N ASP A 246 -8.83 18.68 -11.63
CA ASP A 246 -9.97 18.49 -12.53
C ASP A 246 -10.11 17.02 -12.94
N ARG A 247 -8.99 16.35 -13.23
CA ARG A 247 -8.96 14.91 -13.51
C ARG A 247 -9.32 14.04 -12.31
N SER A 248 -8.96 14.47 -11.10
CA SER A 248 -9.30 13.74 -9.88
C SER A 248 -10.81 13.82 -9.60
N ILE A 249 -11.41 14.99 -9.81
CA ILE A 249 -12.86 15.18 -9.74
C ILE A 249 -13.57 14.32 -10.78
N GLU A 250 -13.06 14.26 -12.01
CA GLU A 250 -13.64 13.40 -13.05
C GLU A 250 -13.50 11.90 -12.71
N GLY A 251 -12.33 11.45 -12.26
CA GLY A 251 -12.13 10.08 -11.79
C GLY A 251 -13.09 9.70 -10.65
N LEU A 252 -13.33 10.60 -9.69
CA LEU A 252 -14.31 10.38 -8.62
C LEU A 252 -15.74 10.27 -9.14
N ARG A 253 -16.11 11.05 -10.16
CA ARG A 253 -17.43 10.93 -10.82
C ARG A 253 -17.58 9.60 -11.54
N ILE A 254 -16.55 9.16 -12.27
CA ILE A 254 -16.52 7.85 -12.93
C ILE A 254 -16.74 6.73 -11.91
N LEU A 255 -16.06 6.79 -10.76
CA LEU A 255 -16.24 5.82 -9.68
C LEU A 255 -17.66 5.87 -9.08
N ASN A 256 -18.19 7.05 -8.75
CA ASN A 256 -19.57 7.17 -8.25
C ASN A 256 -20.61 6.64 -9.24
N GLN A 257 -20.43 6.87 -10.55
CA GLN A 257 -21.29 6.33 -11.60
C GLN A 257 -21.24 4.79 -11.63
N ALA A 258 -20.07 4.20 -11.37
CA ALA A 258 -19.91 2.76 -11.20
C ALA A 258 -20.45 2.22 -9.86
N GLY A 259 -20.96 3.08 -8.98
CA GLY A 259 -21.59 2.71 -7.71
C GLY A 259 -20.67 2.84 -6.48
N TYR A 260 -19.43 3.28 -6.63
CA TYR A 260 -18.50 3.46 -5.51
C TYR A 260 -18.91 4.61 -4.59
N GLY A 261 -18.87 4.40 -3.28
CA GLY A 261 -19.20 5.46 -2.31
C GLY A 261 -20.69 5.81 -2.23
N MET A 262 -21.53 5.12 -3.01
CA MET A 262 -22.96 5.34 -3.06
C MET A 262 -23.68 4.57 -1.96
N GLU A 263 -24.75 5.16 -1.43
CA GLU A 263 -25.61 4.50 -0.45
C GLU A 263 -26.31 3.28 -1.07
N GLY A 264 -26.35 2.16 -0.33
CA GLY A 264 -26.91 0.89 -0.82
C GLY A 264 -25.98 0.09 -1.75
N SER A 265 -24.77 0.58 -2.01
CA SER A 265 -23.74 -0.15 -2.74
C SER A 265 -22.70 -0.77 -1.80
N ASP A 266 -22.24 -1.97 -2.14
CA ASP A 266 -21.13 -2.64 -1.45
C ASP A 266 -19.76 -2.12 -1.90
N LEU A 267 -19.70 -1.34 -2.99
CA LEU A 267 -18.46 -0.80 -3.54
C LEU A 267 -17.92 0.37 -2.71
N LYS A 268 -16.74 0.16 -2.11
CA LYS A 268 -16.10 1.10 -1.18
C LYS A 268 -15.11 2.03 -1.88
N LEU A 269 -15.30 3.33 -1.69
CA LEU A 269 -14.38 4.39 -2.09
C LEU A 269 -13.99 5.21 -0.87
N ASP A 270 -12.73 5.13 -0.49
CA ASP A 270 -12.15 5.92 0.58
C ASP A 270 -11.13 6.90 0.01
N LEU A 271 -10.97 8.02 0.70
CA LEU A 271 -10.03 9.06 0.31
C LEU A 271 -8.87 9.15 1.30
N VAL A 272 -7.69 9.54 0.82
CA VAL A 272 -6.52 9.79 1.67
C VAL A 272 -6.13 11.26 1.59
N TYR A 273 -6.10 11.91 2.75
CA TYR A 273 -5.56 13.24 2.96
C TYR A 273 -4.10 13.15 3.42
N ASN A 274 -3.24 13.92 2.78
CA ASN A 274 -1.91 14.22 3.27
C ASN A 274 -1.69 15.75 3.28
N PRO A 275 -1.03 16.31 4.32
CA PRO A 275 -0.77 17.75 4.42
C PRO A 275 -0.02 18.33 3.23
N ALA A 276 -0.28 19.61 2.93
CA ALA A 276 0.43 20.35 1.87
C ALA A 276 1.85 20.80 2.25
N GLY A 277 2.31 20.49 3.47
CA GLY A 277 3.58 20.98 3.98
C GLY A 277 4.06 20.24 5.23
N ALA A 278 4.97 20.90 5.95
CA ALA A 278 5.69 20.37 7.10
C ALA A 278 4.88 20.51 8.42
N PHE A 279 3.65 20.00 8.44
CA PHE A 279 2.78 20.00 9.63
C PHE A 279 2.00 18.69 9.72
N LEU A 280 1.48 18.38 10.91
CA LEU A 280 0.67 17.19 11.16
C LEU A 280 -0.75 17.35 10.61
N PRO A 281 -1.41 16.27 10.16
CA PRO A 281 -2.79 16.35 9.72
C PRO A 281 -3.73 16.73 10.87
N PRO A 282 -4.87 17.40 10.57
CA PRO A 282 -5.90 17.65 11.57
C PRO A 282 -6.64 16.35 11.94
N PRO A 283 -7.47 16.36 13.00
CA PRO A 283 -8.26 15.18 13.38
C PRO A 283 -9.13 14.64 12.24
N GLN A 284 -9.03 13.33 12.00
CA GLN A 284 -9.64 12.64 10.86
C GLN A 284 -11.16 12.85 10.77
N GLY A 285 -11.90 12.73 11.88
CA GLY A 285 -13.37 12.83 11.88
C GLY A 285 -13.89 14.18 11.39
N ALA A 286 -13.38 15.27 11.96
CA ALA A 286 -13.75 16.62 11.54
C ALA A 286 -13.36 16.90 10.08
N LEU A 287 -12.20 16.38 9.64
CA LEU A 287 -11.77 16.53 8.25
C LEU A 287 -12.66 15.72 7.29
N ARG A 288 -13.07 14.51 7.68
CA ARG A 288 -13.96 13.63 6.89
C ARG A 288 -15.29 14.30 6.62
N GLU A 289 -15.92 14.90 7.64
CA GLU A 289 -17.17 15.64 7.50
C GLU A 289 -17.02 16.84 6.56
N LYS A 290 -15.93 17.59 6.69
CA LYS A 290 -15.64 18.72 5.81
C LYS A 290 -15.45 18.28 4.36
N TYR A 291 -14.68 17.23 4.12
CA TYR A 291 -14.51 16.66 2.77
C TYR A 291 -15.84 16.21 2.18
N ALA A 292 -16.67 15.52 2.96
CA ALA A 292 -17.98 15.06 2.50
C ALA A 292 -18.88 16.24 2.10
N SER A 293 -18.91 17.31 2.91
CA SER A 293 -19.69 18.51 2.60
C SER A 293 -19.20 19.22 1.34
N GLU A 294 -17.89 19.47 1.23
CA GLU A 294 -17.29 20.23 0.12
C GLU A 294 -17.41 19.45 -1.21
N LEU A 295 -17.09 18.16 -1.21
CA LEU A 295 -17.15 17.33 -2.41
C LEU A 295 -18.59 17.10 -2.89
N LEU A 296 -19.53 16.93 -1.97
CA LEU A 296 -20.95 16.81 -2.32
C LEU A 296 -21.50 18.13 -2.87
N THR A 297 -21.26 19.24 -2.18
CA THR A 297 -21.83 20.55 -2.53
C THR A 297 -21.31 21.07 -3.87
N HIS A 298 -20.00 20.95 -4.11
CA HIS A 298 -19.37 21.53 -5.29
C HIS A 298 -19.31 20.59 -6.49
N PHE A 299 -19.30 19.28 -6.27
CA PHE A 299 -19.03 18.30 -7.34
C PHE A 299 -20.03 17.14 -7.41
N GLY A 300 -20.95 17.02 -6.45
CA GLY A 300 -21.89 15.90 -6.36
C GLY A 300 -21.23 14.57 -5.98
N ILE A 301 -20.03 14.60 -5.41
CA ILE A 301 -19.22 13.41 -5.13
C ILE A 301 -19.50 12.86 -3.73
N ARG A 302 -19.59 11.53 -3.63
CA ARG A 302 -19.71 10.79 -2.37
C ARG A 302 -18.54 9.81 -2.21
N PHE A 303 -18.18 9.53 -0.95
CA PHE A 303 -17.18 8.56 -0.56
C PHE A 303 -17.54 7.98 0.81
N ASN A 304 -16.91 6.89 1.21
CA ASN A 304 -17.16 6.19 2.47
C ASN A 304 -16.33 6.79 3.61
N GLU A 305 -15.00 6.63 3.60
CA GLU A 305 -14.11 7.13 4.64
C GLU A 305 -13.03 8.08 4.15
N LEU A 306 -12.51 8.91 5.05
CA LEU A 306 -11.32 9.72 4.83
C LEU A 306 -10.24 9.27 5.80
N PHE A 307 -9.06 8.92 5.28
CA PHE A 307 -7.88 8.62 6.08
C PHE A 307 -6.91 9.80 6.06
N THR A 308 -6.37 10.15 7.23
CA THR A 308 -5.32 11.15 7.34
C THR A 308 -3.95 10.48 7.43
N MET A 309 -2.97 10.98 6.68
CA MET A 309 -1.60 10.47 6.71
C MET A 309 -0.62 11.61 6.94
N THR A 310 0.34 11.43 7.85
CA THR A 310 1.46 12.35 8.00
C THR A 310 2.41 12.21 6.81
N ASN A 311 2.91 13.32 6.27
CA ASN A 311 3.91 13.26 5.21
C ASN A 311 5.19 12.59 5.72
N MET A 312 5.53 11.44 5.16
CA MET A 312 6.73 10.74 5.61
C MET A 312 7.99 11.51 5.25
N PRO A 313 8.96 11.68 6.17
CA PRO A 313 10.17 12.46 5.95
C PRO A 313 11.20 11.69 5.09
N ILE A 314 10.76 11.18 3.93
CA ILE A 314 11.57 10.37 3.02
C ILE A 314 11.38 10.83 1.58
N LYS A 315 12.35 10.49 0.71
CA LYS A 315 12.31 10.72 -0.74
C LYS A 315 11.98 12.17 -1.10
N ARG A 316 11.03 12.41 -2.03
CA ARG A 316 10.75 13.76 -2.57
C ARG A 316 10.34 14.75 -1.49
N PHE A 317 9.62 14.31 -0.45
CA PHE A 317 9.27 15.19 0.66
C PHE A 317 10.49 15.55 1.51
N ALA A 318 11.37 14.59 1.81
CA ALA A 318 12.65 14.89 2.48
C ALA A 318 13.53 15.84 1.64
N ASP A 319 13.63 15.61 0.33
CA ASP A 319 14.39 16.47 -0.58
C ASP A 319 13.82 17.91 -0.59
N LEU A 320 12.48 18.04 -0.57
CA LEU A 320 11.79 19.33 -0.46
C LEU A 320 12.12 20.04 0.86
N LEU A 321 12.01 19.34 1.99
CA LEU A 321 12.32 19.89 3.31
C LEU A 321 13.80 20.29 3.42
N TYR A 322 14.71 19.48 2.88
CA TYR A 322 16.14 19.78 2.88
C TYR A 322 16.43 21.04 2.08
N LYS A 323 15.87 21.18 0.87
CA LYS A 323 16.01 22.39 0.03
C LYS A 323 15.47 23.65 0.72
N GLN A 324 14.45 23.50 1.56
CA GLN A 324 13.85 24.61 2.32
C GLN A 324 14.55 24.88 3.66
N GLY A 325 15.54 24.07 4.06
CA GLY A 325 16.17 24.18 5.38
C GLY A 325 15.26 23.77 6.54
N LYS A 326 14.17 23.03 6.27
CA LYS A 326 13.11 22.67 7.25
C LYS A 326 13.16 21.22 7.73
N LEU A 327 14.09 20.42 7.23
CA LEU A 327 14.11 18.98 7.55
C LEU A 327 14.32 18.73 9.05
N ALA A 328 15.22 19.47 9.70
CA ALA A 328 15.47 19.34 11.13
C ALA A 328 14.26 19.75 11.98
N GLU A 329 13.67 20.90 11.67
CA GLU A 329 12.44 21.39 12.30
C GLU A 329 11.30 20.38 12.16
N TYR A 330 11.12 19.81 10.96
CA TYR A 330 10.07 18.82 10.73
C TYR A 330 10.31 17.52 11.49
N MET A 331 11.54 17.02 11.53
CA MET A 331 11.87 15.84 12.33
C MET A 331 11.63 16.09 13.82
N GLN A 332 12.00 17.27 14.33
CA GLN A 332 11.72 17.63 15.71
C GLN A 332 10.22 17.70 16.00
N LEU A 333 9.42 18.26 15.08
CA LEU A 333 7.95 18.25 15.18
C LEU A 333 7.41 16.82 15.35
N LEU A 334 7.91 15.85 14.58
CA LEU A 334 7.45 14.47 14.69
C LEU A 334 7.83 13.83 16.03
N VAL A 335 9.03 14.12 16.54
CA VAL A 335 9.50 13.64 17.85
C VAL A 335 8.67 14.24 18.99
N ASP A 336 8.47 15.56 18.98
CA ASP A 336 7.72 16.30 20.01
C ASP A 336 6.26 15.87 20.08
N ASN A 337 5.72 15.34 18.98
CA ASN A 337 4.35 14.87 18.88
C ASN A 337 4.24 13.34 18.87
N PHE A 338 5.27 12.62 19.33
CA PHE A 338 5.19 11.17 19.50
C PHE A 338 3.99 10.77 20.35
N ASN A 339 3.16 9.86 19.85
CA ASN A 339 1.99 9.33 20.52
C ASN A 339 2.13 7.81 20.74
N PRO A 340 2.39 7.35 21.98
CA PRO A 340 2.57 5.93 22.27
C PRO A 340 1.32 5.07 21.98
N SER A 341 0.14 5.67 21.95
CA SER A 341 -1.13 4.98 21.67
C SER A 341 -1.21 4.46 20.22
N THR A 342 -0.36 4.95 19.33
CA THR A 342 -0.28 4.51 17.93
C THR A 342 0.49 3.21 17.74
N ILE A 343 1.32 2.81 18.72
CA ILE A 343 2.27 1.70 18.59
C ILE A 343 1.56 0.38 18.35
N ASP A 344 0.48 0.11 19.08
CA ASP A 344 -0.21 -1.17 19.00
C ASP A 344 -0.94 -1.35 17.65
N SER A 345 -1.35 -0.25 17.02
CA SER A 345 -2.07 -0.21 15.75
C SER A 345 -1.19 0.03 14.53
N LEU A 346 0.15 0.01 14.67
CA LEU A 346 1.06 0.20 13.53
C LEU A 346 0.83 -0.87 12.45
N MET A 347 0.53 -0.42 11.22
CA MET A 347 0.26 -1.34 10.10
C MET A 347 1.40 -2.33 9.86
N CYS A 348 2.66 -1.90 10.02
CA CYS A 348 3.84 -2.73 9.76
C CYS A 348 3.97 -3.96 10.68
N LYS A 349 3.17 -4.05 11.75
CA LYS A 349 3.11 -5.24 12.60
C LYS A 349 2.36 -6.40 11.94
N SER A 350 1.31 -6.14 11.16
CA SER A 350 0.48 -7.17 10.51
C SER A 350 0.47 -7.08 8.97
N LEU A 351 1.19 -6.11 8.41
CA LEU A 351 1.38 -5.93 6.97
C LEU A 351 2.76 -6.44 6.53
N VAL A 352 2.82 -7.08 5.36
CA VAL A 352 4.07 -7.30 4.61
C VAL A 352 3.96 -6.55 3.29
N SER A 353 5.01 -5.85 2.89
CA SER A 353 5.08 -5.18 1.59
C SER A 353 6.04 -5.94 0.66
N VAL A 354 5.56 -6.35 -0.51
CA VAL A 354 6.36 -7.00 -1.56
C VAL A 354 6.61 -6.03 -2.72
N ALA A 355 7.88 -5.89 -3.08
CA ALA A 355 8.30 -5.07 -4.22
C ALA A 355 8.06 -5.77 -5.56
N TYR A 356 8.15 -5.00 -6.65
CA TYR A 356 7.98 -5.49 -8.02
C TYR A 356 8.93 -6.64 -8.40
N ASP A 357 10.10 -6.72 -7.75
CA ASP A 357 11.10 -7.78 -7.93
C ASP A 357 10.95 -8.95 -6.95
N GLY A 358 9.93 -8.93 -6.09
CA GLY A 358 9.67 -9.95 -5.08
C GLY A 358 10.40 -9.77 -3.76
N THR A 359 11.19 -8.70 -3.56
CA THR A 359 11.82 -8.40 -2.25
C THR A 359 10.77 -8.02 -1.20
N LEU A 360 10.95 -8.45 0.04
CA LEU A 360 10.01 -8.23 1.15
C LEU A 360 10.46 -7.16 2.14
N TYR A 361 9.50 -6.42 2.65
CA TYR A 361 9.64 -5.30 3.58
C TYR A 361 8.50 -5.30 4.60
N ASP A 362 8.70 -4.68 5.77
CA ASP A 362 7.63 -4.58 6.76
C ASP A 362 6.52 -3.58 6.36
N CYS A 363 6.83 -2.60 5.51
CA CYS A 363 5.88 -1.63 4.97
C CYS A 363 6.42 -0.94 3.70
N ASP A 364 5.58 -0.18 3.00
CA ASP A 364 5.96 0.62 1.84
C ASP A 364 7.00 1.70 2.15
N PHE A 365 7.02 2.27 3.36
CA PHE A 365 8.05 3.24 3.75
C PHE A 365 9.42 2.57 3.90
N ASN A 366 9.46 1.37 4.47
CA ASN A 366 10.66 0.54 4.51
C ASN A 366 11.10 0.14 3.09
N GLN A 367 10.15 -0.23 2.23
CA GLN A 367 10.40 -0.50 0.82
C GLN A 367 11.00 0.72 0.10
N ALA A 368 10.42 1.90 0.27
CA ALA A 368 10.92 3.14 -0.31
C ALA A 368 12.37 3.41 0.11
N LEU A 369 12.71 3.17 1.37
CA LEU A 369 14.06 3.31 1.91
C LEU A 369 15.00 2.14 1.60
N ALA A 370 14.52 1.10 0.91
CA ALA A 370 15.24 -0.16 0.72
C ALA A 370 15.77 -0.74 2.05
N MET A 371 14.91 -0.73 3.07
CA MET A 371 15.14 -1.28 4.40
C MET A 371 14.43 -2.64 4.50
N PRO A 372 15.05 -3.75 4.07
CA PRO A 372 14.39 -5.05 4.02
C PRO A 372 13.92 -5.49 5.39
N LEU A 373 12.86 -6.30 5.43
CA LEU A 373 12.40 -6.89 6.69
C LEU A 373 13.47 -7.80 7.30
N HIS A 374 13.41 -7.98 8.62
CA HIS A 374 14.37 -8.82 9.32
C HIS A 374 13.90 -10.29 9.34
N ALA A 375 14.20 -11.04 8.28
CA ALA A 375 13.98 -12.48 8.25
C ALA A 375 15.07 -13.19 7.42
N PRO A 376 16.14 -13.71 8.06
CA PRO A 376 17.22 -14.40 7.36
C PRO A 376 16.69 -15.57 6.51
N GLY A 377 17.08 -15.62 5.23
CA GLY A 377 16.65 -16.65 4.27
C GLY A 377 15.18 -16.54 3.81
N ARG A 378 14.49 -15.46 4.17
CA ARG A 378 13.08 -15.18 3.85
C ARG A 378 12.89 -13.72 3.42
N ALA A 379 13.87 -13.20 2.69
CA ALA A 379 13.90 -11.80 2.25
C ALA A 379 13.13 -11.59 0.94
N SER A 380 12.71 -12.66 0.27
CA SER A 380 11.94 -12.62 -0.97
C SER A 380 10.68 -13.49 -0.92
N ILE A 381 9.64 -13.07 -1.63
CA ILE A 381 8.42 -13.87 -1.86
C ILE A 381 8.74 -15.22 -2.51
N PHE A 382 9.84 -15.31 -3.28
CA PHE A 382 10.29 -16.56 -3.89
C PHE A 382 10.81 -17.58 -2.86
N GLU A 383 11.22 -17.12 -1.68
CA GLU A 383 11.77 -17.94 -0.60
C GLU A 383 10.72 -18.38 0.43
N LEU A 384 9.48 -17.85 0.36
CA LEU A 384 8.43 -18.09 1.36
C LEU A 384 7.43 -19.17 0.95
N ASN A 385 7.14 -20.11 1.83
CA ASN A 385 5.99 -21.00 1.59
C ASN A 385 4.69 -20.31 2.00
N SER A 386 4.70 -19.61 3.13
CA SER A 386 3.57 -18.86 3.67
C SER A 386 4.05 -17.55 4.30
N LEU A 387 3.19 -16.53 4.33
CA LEU A 387 3.43 -15.30 5.10
C LEU A 387 3.33 -15.53 6.61
N ASP A 388 2.74 -16.65 7.03
CA ASP A 388 2.70 -17.08 8.43
C ASP A 388 4.13 -17.32 8.98
N ASP A 389 5.07 -17.66 8.09
CA ASP A 389 6.49 -17.93 8.42
C ASP A 389 7.22 -16.69 8.99
N LEU A 390 6.66 -15.49 8.81
CA LEU A 390 7.25 -14.21 9.25
C LEU A 390 6.77 -13.76 10.64
N THR A 391 5.84 -14.48 11.26
CA THR A 391 5.25 -14.11 12.55
C THR A 391 6.31 -14.09 13.65
N GLY A 392 6.29 -13.05 14.49
CA GLY A 392 7.21 -12.89 15.63
C GLY A 392 8.58 -12.30 15.29
N GLU A 393 8.92 -12.12 14.01
CA GLU A 393 10.13 -11.41 13.60
C GLU A 393 10.06 -9.93 14.02
N ARG A 394 11.21 -9.27 14.13
CA ARG A 394 11.24 -7.83 14.46
C ARG A 394 10.89 -6.99 13.23
N VAL A 395 10.10 -5.95 13.46
CA VAL A 395 9.83 -4.92 12.45
C VAL A 395 11.06 -4.03 12.27
N ALA A 396 11.57 -3.93 11.05
CA ALA A 396 12.65 -3.00 10.74
C ALA A 396 12.18 -1.55 10.96
N SER A 397 12.93 -0.79 11.75
CA SER A 397 12.54 0.55 12.19
C SER A 397 13.68 1.56 12.00
N GLY A 398 13.33 2.83 11.81
CA GLY A 398 14.28 3.93 11.68
C GLY A 398 13.62 5.27 12.00
N ASN A 399 14.37 6.37 11.84
CA ASN A 399 13.87 7.70 12.22
C ASN A 399 12.67 8.16 11.39
N HIS A 400 12.42 7.60 10.20
CA HIS A 400 11.18 7.84 9.47
C HIS A 400 9.94 7.36 10.23
N CYS A 401 10.05 6.37 11.11
CA CYS A 401 8.94 5.80 11.88
C CYS A 401 8.28 6.82 12.82
N PHE A 402 8.96 7.91 13.19
CA PHE A 402 8.32 9.03 13.90
C PHE A 402 7.13 9.59 13.12
N GLY A 403 7.13 9.54 11.78
CA GLY A 403 5.98 9.94 10.96
C GLY A 403 4.75 9.04 11.12
N CYS A 404 4.95 7.75 11.43
CA CYS A 404 3.87 6.80 11.70
C CYS A 404 3.34 6.88 13.13
N THR A 405 4.15 7.40 14.07
CA THR A 405 3.80 7.46 15.49
C THR A 405 3.49 8.87 16.00
N ALA A 406 3.63 9.90 15.17
CA ALA A 406 3.34 11.28 15.55
C ALA A 406 1.84 11.59 15.44
N GLY A 407 1.31 12.36 16.39
CA GLY A 407 -0.08 12.80 16.40
C GLY A 407 -1.06 11.63 16.43
N MET A 408 -1.95 11.55 15.43
CA MET A 408 -2.91 10.44 15.28
C MET A 408 -2.31 9.20 14.58
N GLY A 409 -1.04 9.27 14.16
CA GLY A 409 -0.38 8.22 13.40
C GLY A 409 -0.69 8.25 11.90
N SER A 410 -0.10 7.29 11.18
CA SER A 410 -0.28 7.10 9.73
C SER A 410 -0.68 5.66 9.38
N SER A 411 -1.26 4.94 10.35
CA SER A 411 -1.61 3.52 10.29
C SER A 411 -3.11 3.30 10.39
#